data_AF-B4QKT3-F1
#
_entry.id   AF-B4QKT3-F1
#
_cell.length_a   1.000
_cell.length_b   1.000
_cell.length_c   1.000
_cell.angle_alpha   90.00
_cell.angle_beta   90.00
_cell.angle_gamma   90.00
#
_symmetry.space_group_name_H-M   'P 1'
#
loop_
_entity.id
_entity.type
_entity.pdbx_description
1 polymer ?
#
loop_
_entity_poly.entity_id
_entity_poly.type
_entity_poly.pdbx_seq_one_letter_code
_entity_poly.pdbx_strand_id
1 'polypeptide(L)'
;MATLLVKMTTITIVLFICIILFHNVTSDCGCQKFDRKTTDTPSISGQVCQQRAQGAHSHYRDYYGELEPKIADMSLLPGGTVYMGTDKPHFPADREGPERQVKLKDFYIDKYEVSNEAFAKFVLHTNYTTEAERYGDSFLFKSLLSPSEQKNLEDFRVASAVWWYKVAGVNWRRPNGVDSNIDHLGRHPVVHVSWRDAVEYCKWAGKRLPSEAEWEAACRGGKEHKLFPWGNKLMPRNEHWLNIWQGDFPDGNLAEDGFEYTSPVDAFRQNMYDLHNMVGNVWEWTADLWDVNDVSDNPNRVKKGGSYLCHKSYCYRYRCAARSQNTEDSSAGNLGFRCAKNA
;
A
#
# COMPACT_ATOMS: atom_id res chain seq x y z
N MET A 1 53.36 25.32 39.70
CA MET A 1 52.63 26.61 39.59
C MET A 1 51.17 26.35 39.92
N ALA A 2 50.71 27.06 40.96
CA ALA A 2 49.35 27.32 41.46
C ALA A 2 48.16 26.44 40.98
N THR A 3 47.51 25.64 41.86
CA THR A 3 46.28 25.93 42.67
C THR A 3 45.03 26.22 41.82
N LEU A 4 43.83 25.63 42.02
CA LEU A 4 43.00 25.47 43.25
C LEU A 4 41.80 24.53 42.87
N LEU A 5 41.56 23.37 43.52
CA LEU A 5 40.50 23.09 44.53
C LEU A 5 39.07 23.59 44.15
N VAL A 6 37.98 22.80 44.23
CA VAL A 6 37.45 22.14 45.45
C VAL A 6 36.60 20.88 45.14
N LYS A 7 36.83 19.86 45.99
CA LYS A 7 36.20 18.54 46.16
C LYS A 7 34.74 18.53 46.69
N MET A 8 34.01 17.46 46.32
CA MET A 8 33.21 16.48 47.13
C MET A 8 32.13 17.05 48.09
N THR A 9 30.94 16.45 48.33
CA THR A 9 30.67 15.10 48.85
C THR A 9 29.14 14.90 49.11
N THR A 10 28.61 13.65 49.02
CA THR A 10 27.47 13.00 49.77
C THR A 10 26.04 13.59 49.70
N ILE A 11 25.00 12.90 49.17
CA ILE A 11 24.20 11.75 49.69
C ILE A 11 23.76 11.91 51.16
N THR A 12 22.43 11.99 51.45
CA THR A 12 21.64 11.09 52.35
C THR A 12 20.18 11.58 52.55
N ILE A 13 19.28 10.59 52.56
CA ILE A 13 17.83 10.47 52.87
C ILE A 13 17.39 11.10 54.21
N VAL A 14 16.17 11.67 54.33
CA VAL A 14 15.25 11.53 55.50
C VAL A 14 13.77 11.78 55.13
N LEU A 15 12.90 10.92 55.68
CA LEU A 15 11.44 10.75 55.60
C LEU A 15 10.63 11.67 56.56
N PHE A 16 9.35 11.93 56.19
CA PHE A 16 8.12 12.08 57.03
C PHE A 16 8.01 13.10 58.18
N ILE A 17 6.90 13.87 58.21
CA ILE A 17 5.89 13.90 59.30
C ILE A 17 4.60 14.64 58.85
N CYS A 18 3.47 14.03 59.22
CA CYS A 18 2.06 14.38 58.96
C CYS A 18 1.53 15.58 59.76
N ILE A 19 0.40 16.16 59.31
CA ILE A 19 -0.82 16.59 60.05
C ILE A 19 -1.88 16.91 58.96
N ILE A 20 -2.78 15.99 58.60
CA ILE A 20 -4.17 15.81 59.07
C ILE A 20 -4.96 17.12 59.23
N LEU A 21 -5.92 17.37 58.33
CA LEU A 21 -7.27 17.78 58.67
C LEU A 21 -8.26 17.20 57.66
N PHE A 22 -9.28 16.54 58.21
CA PHE A 22 -10.33 15.77 57.57
C PHE A 22 -11.33 16.67 56.81
N HIS A 23 -11.84 16.19 55.66
CA HIS A 23 -13.26 15.83 55.58
C HIS A 23 -13.54 14.83 54.45
N ASN A 24 -14.26 13.78 54.85
CA ASN A 24 -14.96 12.77 54.06
C ASN A 24 -15.87 13.45 53.00
N VAL A 25 -16.25 12.85 51.87
CA VAL A 25 -16.97 11.58 51.73
C VAL A 25 -16.80 11.01 50.32
N THR A 26 -16.82 9.69 50.32
CA THR A 26 -16.67 8.66 49.30
C THR A 26 -17.55 8.75 48.05
N SER A 27 -16.95 8.33 46.94
CA SER A 27 -17.61 7.69 45.80
C SER A 27 -18.35 6.42 46.24
N ASP A 28 -19.55 6.17 45.71
CA ASP A 28 -19.97 4.79 45.49
C ASP A 28 -20.97 4.62 44.34
N CYS A 29 -20.77 3.54 43.60
CA CYS A 29 -21.64 2.99 42.58
C CYS A 29 -22.81 2.27 43.26
N GLY A 30 -24.03 2.45 42.78
CA GLY A 30 -25.18 1.73 43.33
C GLY A 30 -26.40 1.75 42.44
N CYS A 31 -26.53 0.72 41.59
CA CYS A 31 -27.82 0.29 41.08
C CYS A 31 -28.70 -0.17 42.27
N GLN A 32 -29.91 0.36 42.43
CA GLN A 32 -31.09 -0.46 42.77
C GLN A 32 -32.42 0.31 42.73
N LYS A 33 -33.41 -0.42 42.19
CA LYS A 33 -34.84 -0.47 42.53
C LYS A 33 -35.80 0.56 41.93
N PHE A 34 -36.54 0.02 40.96
CA PHE A 34 -37.92 0.35 40.61
C PHE A 34 -38.79 0.59 41.85
N ASP A 35 -39.63 1.63 41.76
CA ASP A 35 -40.92 1.65 42.41
C ASP A 35 -41.98 2.16 41.41
N ARG A 36 -42.96 1.29 41.12
CA ARG A 36 -44.15 1.63 40.33
C ARG A 36 -45.21 2.18 41.29
N LYS A 37 -45.68 3.40 41.05
CA LYS A 37 -47.04 3.81 41.42
C LYS A 37 -47.73 4.39 40.19
N THR A 38 -48.72 3.64 39.72
CA THR A 38 -49.75 4.03 38.77
C THR A 38 -50.79 4.88 39.48
N THR A 39 -51.14 6.04 38.91
CA THR A 39 -52.54 6.50 38.78
C THR A 39 -52.62 7.67 37.79
N ASP A 40 -53.64 7.59 36.95
CA ASP A 40 -54.36 8.66 36.25
C ASP A 40 -53.81 9.23 34.93
N THR A 41 -54.52 8.88 33.86
CA THR A 41 -54.61 9.65 32.60
C THR A 41 -55.74 10.67 32.77
N PRO A 42 -55.65 11.89 32.20
CA PRO A 42 -56.20 12.05 30.86
C PRO A 42 -55.38 12.96 29.93
N SER A 43 -55.44 12.57 28.65
CA SER A 43 -55.22 13.32 27.41
C SER A 43 -54.70 14.77 27.48
N ILE A 44 -53.46 14.97 27.01
CA ILE A 44 -53.06 16.18 26.29
C ILE A 44 -52.26 15.74 25.05
N SER A 45 -52.84 16.02 23.89
CA SER A 45 -52.14 16.05 22.61
C SER A 45 -51.03 17.08 22.66
N GLY A 46 -49.78 16.65 22.51
CA GLY A 46 -48.64 17.55 22.51
C GLY A 46 -47.39 16.85 22.05
N GLN A 47 -47.15 16.93 20.74
CA GLN A 47 -45.85 16.84 20.05
C GLN A 47 -44.74 16.06 20.79
N VAL A 48 -44.51 14.83 20.34
CA VAL A 48 -43.23 14.15 20.50
C VAL A 48 -42.13 15.12 20.07
N CYS A 49 -41.27 15.50 21.02
CA CYS A 49 -39.99 16.14 20.75
C CYS A 49 -39.11 15.18 19.94
N GLN A 50 -39.34 15.13 18.62
CA GLN A 50 -38.28 14.82 17.68
C GLN A 50 -37.34 16.02 17.69
N GLN A 51 -36.35 15.99 18.58
CA GLN A 51 -35.19 16.85 18.41
C GLN A 51 -34.55 16.50 17.08
N ARG A 52 -34.80 17.39 16.11
CA ARG A 52 -34.03 17.56 14.89
C ARG A 52 -32.54 17.53 15.22
N ALA A 53 -31.89 16.43 14.89
CA ALA A 53 -30.48 16.46 14.53
C ALA A 53 -30.39 17.11 13.14
N GLN A 54 -30.43 18.45 13.11
CA GLN A 54 -30.10 19.22 11.92
C GLN A 54 -28.58 19.23 11.74
N GLY A 55 -28.13 18.42 10.78
CA GLY A 55 -27.05 18.73 9.83
C GLY A 55 -25.66 19.02 10.37
N ALA A 56 -24.77 18.01 10.30
CA ALA A 56 -23.43 18.15 9.73
C ALA A 56 -22.81 16.74 9.53
N HIS A 57 -22.58 16.36 8.28
CA HIS A 57 -21.82 15.18 7.84
C HIS A 57 -22.47 13.78 7.99
N SER A 58 -23.64 13.54 7.37
CA SER A 58 -23.95 12.19 6.90
C SER A 58 -23.31 12.01 5.52
N HIS A 59 -22.27 11.19 5.43
CA HIS A 59 -21.64 10.86 4.15
C HIS A 59 -22.68 10.27 3.20
N TYR A 60 -22.73 10.81 1.98
CA TYR A 60 -23.57 10.37 0.85
C TYR A 60 -23.55 8.84 0.60
N ARG A 61 -22.55 8.13 1.13
CA ARG A 61 -22.32 6.69 0.94
C ARG A 61 -23.23 5.76 1.75
N ASP A 62 -23.79 6.21 2.86
CA ASP A 62 -24.66 5.36 3.69
C ASP A 62 -26.05 5.14 3.06
N TYR A 63 -26.41 5.95 2.05
CA TYR A 63 -27.74 5.90 1.40
C TYR A 63 -27.77 5.14 0.06
N TYR A 64 -26.61 4.94 -0.60
CA TYR A 64 -26.56 4.37 -1.97
C TYR A 64 -25.75 3.07 -2.11
N GLY A 65 -25.15 2.54 -1.04
CA GLY A 65 -24.35 1.29 -1.09
C GLY A 65 -25.12 0.04 -1.54
N GLU A 66 -26.45 0.12 -1.63
CA GLU A 66 -27.35 -0.97 -2.04
C GLU A 66 -27.73 -0.93 -3.54
N LEU A 67 -27.52 0.19 -4.24
CA LEU A 67 -27.99 0.39 -5.61
C LEU A 67 -26.90 0.25 -6.69
N GLU A 68 -25.64 0.17 -6.31
CA GLU A 68 -24.52 0.11 -7.26
C GLU A 68 -24.18 -1.35 -7.63
N PRO A 69 -23.90 -1.65 -8.92
CA PRO A 69 -23.55 -3.00 -9.34
C PRO A 69 -22.23 -3.41 -8.70
N LYS A 70 -22.30 -4.28 -7.68
CA LYS A 70 -21.11 -4.88 -7.06
C LYS A 70 -20.41 -5.76 -8.10
N ILE A 71 -19.33 -5.24 -8.68
CA ILE A 71 -18.38 -6.06 -9.42
C ILE A 71 -17.51 -6.77 -8.40
N ALA A 72 -17.52 -8.10 -8.42
CA ALA A 72 -16.72 -8.91 -7.51
C ALA A 72 -15.24 -8.48 -7.55
N ASP A 73 -14.63 -8.37 -6.37
CA ASP A 73 -13.22 -8.02 -6.15
C ASP A 73 -12.76 -6.66 -6.70
N MET A 74 -13.70 -5.77 -7.05
CA MET A 74 -13.42 -4.37 -7.38
C MET A 74 -14.12 -3.42 -6.41
N SER A 75 -13.56 -2.22 -6.28
CA SER A 75 -14.15 -1.12 -5.54
C SER A 75 -14.48 0.01 -6.49
N LEU A 76 -15.69 0.58 -6.36
CA LEU A 76 -16.06 1.81 -7.05
C LEU A 76 -15.42 3.01 -6.36
N LEU A 77 -14.75 3.85 -7.15
CA LEU A 77 -14.25 5.13 -6.71
C LEU A 77 -15.07 6.24 -7.35
N PRO A 78 -15.62 7.15 -6.54
CA PRO A 78 -16.31 8.31 -7.09
C PRO A 78 -15.30 9.18 -7.83
N GLY A 79 -15.69 9.61 -9.02
CA GLY A 79 -14.99 10.62 -9.79
C GLY A 79 -15.08 11.98 -9.11
N GLY A 80 -14.48 12.96 -9.77
CA GLY A 80 -14.35 14.32 -9.25
C GLY A 80 -12.97 14.90 -9.53
N THR A 81 -12.70 16.03 -8.90
CA THR A 81 -11.38 16.67 -8.97
C THR A 81 -10.52 16.15 -7.82
N VAL A 82 -9.36 15.59 -8.15
CA VAL A 82 -8.40 15.06 -7.18
C VAL A 82 -7.05 15.76 -7.34
N TYR A 83 -6.30 15.87 -6.25
CA TYR A 83 -4.91 16.34 -6.27
C TYR A 83 -3.95 15.18 -6.53
N MET A 84 -3.14 15.34 -7.57
CA MET A 84 -2.12 14.39 -8.01
C MET A 84 -0.72 14.99 -7.88
N GLY A 85 0.25 14.19 -7.45
CA GLY A 85 1.63 14.60 -7.25
C GLY A 85 1.88 15.29 -5.91
N THR A 86 2.97 16.05 -5.85
CA THR A 86 3.38 16.84 -4.68
C THR A 86 4.31 17.98 -5.08
N ASP A 87 4.16 19.15 -4.46
CA ASP A 87 5.13 20.26 -4.59
C ASP A 87 6.40 20.07 -3.75
N LYS A 88 6.46 18.96 -2.98
CA LYS A 88 7.60 18.58 -2.14
C LYS A 88 8.12 17.22 -2.60
N PRO A 89 8.68 17.11 -3.82
CA PRO A 89 9.19 15.84 -4.34
C PRO A 89 10.35 15.35 -3.48
N HIS A 90 10.38 14.06 -3.17
CA HIS A 90 11.52 13.48 -2.45
C HIS A 90 12.71 13.24 -3.39
N PHE A 91 12.43 12.70 -4.58
CA PHE A 91 13.40 12.52 -5.65
C PHE A 91 13.04 13.44 -6.82
N PRO A 92 13.76 14.56 -7.03
CA PRO A 92 13.45 15.49 -8.13
C PRO A 92 13.42 14.82 -9.51
N ALA A 93 14.28 13.82 -9.73
CA ALA A 93 14.35 13.07 -10.98
C ALA A 93 13.07 12.27 -11.31
N ASP A 94 12.26 11.95 -10.30
CA ASP A 94 11.03 11.17 -10.50
C ASP A 94 9.85 12.03 -10.98
N ARG A 95 10.02 13.37 -11.06
CA ARG A 95 8.95 14.27 -11.53
C ARG A 95 7.63 14.05 -10.78
N GLU A 96 7.70 13.91 -9.45
CA GLU A 96 6.50 13.78 -8.58
C GLU A 96 5.67 15.07 -8.54
N GLY A 97 6.29 16.22 -8.84
CA GLY A 97 5.64 17.54 -8.90
C GLY A 97 5.57 18.12 -10.31
N PRO A 98 4.91 19.28 -10.48
CA PRO A 98 4.14 19.98 -9.45
C PRO A 98 2.86 19.22 -9.07
N GLU A 99 2.32 19.53 -7.89
CA GLU A 99 0.98 19.10 -7.54
C GLU A 99 -0.03 19.72 -8.52
N ARG A 100 -0.99 18.93 -8.99
CA ARG A 100 -1.98 19.37 -9.98
C ARG A 100 -3.35 18.75 -9.72
N GLN A 101 -4.39 19.46 -10.11
CA GLN A 101 -5.74 18.95 -10.11
C GLN A 101 -6.01 18.14 -11.37
N VAL A 102 -6.59 16.94 -11.20
CA VAL A 102 -7.01 16.06 -12.28
C VAL A 102 -8.49 15.73 -12.11
N LYS A 103 -9.27 15.82 -13.19
CA LYS A 103 -10.68 15.43 -13.18
C LYS A 103 -10.81 13.98 -13.62
N LEU A 104 -11.35 13.14 -12.74
CA LEU A 104 -11.62 11.73 -12.99
C LEU A 104 -13.14 11.51 -13.10
N LYS A 105 -13.52 10.54 -13.94
CA LYS A 105 -14.87 9.97 -13.91
C LYS A 105 -14.91 8.87 -12.86
N ASP A 106 -16.10 8.42 -12.50
CA ASP A 106 -16.28 7.23 -11.69
C ASP A 106 -15.64 6.02 -12.39
N PHE A 107 -14.97 5.18 -11.61
CA PHE A 107 -14.30 3.99 -12.12
C PHE A 107 -14.20 2.92 -11.04
N TYR A 108 -14.13 1.67 -11.47
CA TYR A 108 -13.79 0.54 -10.62
C TYR A 108 -12.29 0.29 -10.66
N ILE A 109 -11.70 -0.07 -9.52
CA ILE A 109 -10.34 -0.60 -9.44
C ILE A 109 -10.32 -1.90 -8.64
N ASP A 110 -9.45 -2.83 -9.01
CA ASP A 110 -9.28 -4.08 -8.27
C ASP A 110 -8.84 -3.79 -6.83
N LYS A 111 -9.47 -4.48 -5.87
CA LYS A 111 -9.13 -4.38 -4.44
C LYS A 111 -7.73 -4.88 -4.14
N TYR A 112 -7.29 -5.86 -4.92
CA TYR A 112 -6.08 -6.63 -4.74
C TYR A 112 -5.19 -6.50 -5.98
N GLU A 113 -3.89 -6.70 -5.81
CA GLU A 113 -3.00 -7.00 -6.93
C GLU A 113 -3.46 -8.31 -7.61
N VAL A 114 -3.18 -8.48 -8.90
CA VAL A 114 -3.48 -9.74 -9.59
C VAL A 114 -2.65 -10.87 -8.97
N SER A 115 -3.30 -11.91 -8.47
CA SER A 115 -2.62 -13.04 -7.83
C SER A 115 -2.09 -14.06 -8.85
N ASN A 116 -1.16 -14.91 -8.42
CA ASN A 116 -0.68 -16.03 -9.22
C ASN A 116 -1.83 -16.96 -9.66
N GLU A 117 -2.80 -17.22 -8.78
CA GLU A 117 -3.97 -18.05 -9.12
C GLU A 117 -4.82 -17.40 -10.22
N ALA A 118 -5.05 -16.09 -10.12
CA ALA A 118 -5.83 -15.35 -11.11
C ALA A 118 -5.10 -15.30 -12.46
N PHE A 119 -3.78 -15.08 -12.44
CA PHE A 119 -2.95 -15.08 -13.65
C PHE A 119 -2.83 -16.48 -14.28
N ALA A 120 -2.76 -17.54 -13.47
CA ALA A 120 -2.76 -18.91 -13.96
C ALA A 120 -4.05 -19.26 -14.72
N LYS A 121 -5.22 -18.76 -14.28
CA LYS A 121 -6.49 -18.91 -15.01
C LYS A 121 -6.46 -18.24 -16.38
N PHE A 122 -5.89 -17.04 -16.46
CA PHE A 122 -5.65 -16.35 -17.74
C PHE A 122 -4.81 -17.21 -18.67
N VAL A 123 -3.63 -17.64 -18.21
CA VAL A 123 -2.70 -18.42 -19.04
C VAL A 123 -3.32 -19.77 -19.44
N LEU A 124 -4.08 -20.41 -18.56
CA LEU A 124 -4.79 -21.65 -18.89
C LEU A 124 -5.82 -21.46 -20.01
N HIS A 125 -6.56 -20.35 -20.01
CA HIS A 125 -7.62 -20.08 -20.99
C HIS A 125 -7.08 -19.60 -22.34
N THR A 126 -5.95 -18.92 -22.36
CA THR A 126 -5.43 -18.26 -23.56
C THR A 126 -4.17 -18.92 -24.12
N ASN A 127 -3.56 -19.83 -23.36
CA ASN A 127 -2.22 -20.37 -23.63
C ASN A 127 -1.16 -19.25 -23.80
N TYR A 128 -1.33 -18.15 -23.08
CA TYR A 128 -0.46 -16.98 -23.17
C TYR A 128 0.97 -17.28 -22.67
N THR A 129 1.97 -16.70 -23.33
CA THR A 129 3.38 -16.79 -22.96
C THR A 129 3.90 -15.40 -22.66
N THR A 130 4.41 -15.18 -21.44
CA THR A 130 4.87 -13.85 -21.00
C THR A 130 6.12 -13.40 -21.74
N GLU A 131 6.45 -12.11 -21.65
CA GLU A 131 7.71 -11.62 -22.21
C GLU A 131 8.94 -12.23 -21.54
N ALA A 132 8.90 -12.44 -20.22
CA ALA A 132 9.97 -13.16 -19.52
C ALA A 132 10.17 -14.59 -20.06
N GLU A 133 9.08 -15.30 -20.35
CA GLU A 133 9.13 -16.64 -20.98
C GLU A 133 9.67 -16.58 -22.42
N ARG A 134 9.32 -15.53 -23.19
CA ARG A 134 9.78 -15.35 -24.58
C ARG A 134 11.24 -14.92 -24.69
N TYR A 135 11.70 -14.01 -23.84
CA TYR A 135 13.10 -13.61 -23.77
C TYR A 135 13.97 -14.69 -23.12
N GLY A 136 13.38 -15.50 -22.24
CA GLY A 136 14.05 -16.59 -21.55
C GLY A 136 14.79 -16.15 -20.28
N ASP A 137 14.56 -14.94 -19.79
CA ASP A 137 15.18 -14.38 -18.60
C ASP A 137 14.30 -13.30 -17.94
N SER A 138 14.60 -13.00 -16.67
CA SER A 138 14.02 -11.89 -15.92
C SER A 138 14.96 -11.47 -14.78
N PHE A 139 14.58 -10.47 -13.99
CA PHE A 139 15.44 -9.94 -12.91
C PHE A 139 15.10 -10.51 -11.53
N LEU A 140 16.13 -11.03 -10.83
CA LEU A 140 16.07 -11.46 -9.43
C LEU A 140 16.88 -10.54 -8.52
N PHE A 141 16.38 -10.37 -7.30
CA PHE A 141 17.08 -9.66 -6.24
C PHE A 141 18.13 -10.56 -5.60
N LYS A 142 19.27 -9.99 -5.19
CA LYS A 142 20.45 -10.73 -4.73
C LYS A 142 20.16 -11.76 -3.63
N SER A 143 19.21 -11.50 -2.72
CA SER A 143 18.93 -12.43 -1.61
C SER A 143 18.33 -13.77 -2.08
N LEU A 144 17.77 -13.81 -3.28
CA LEU A 144 17.24 -15.03 -3.92
C LEU A 144 18.33 -15.84 -4.62
N LEU A 145 19.59 -15.40 -4.56
CA LEU A 145 20.72 -16.07 -5.20
C LEU A 145 21.74 -16.50 -4.14
N SER A 146 22.25 -17.72 -4.28
CA SER A 146 23.38 -18.20 -3.49
C SER A 146 24.63 -17.34 -3.74
N PRO A 147 25.59 -17.31 -2.80
CA PRO A 147 26.85 -16.58 -3.01
C PRO A 147 27.62 -17.03 -4.27
N SER A 148 27.53 -18.30 -4.64
CA SER A 148 28.13 -18.83 -5.87
C SER A 148 27.44 -18.30 -7.12
N GLU A 149 26.11 -18.22 -7.14
CA GLU A 149 25.37 -17.66 -8.27
C GLU A 149 25.63 -16.16 -8.42
N GLN A 150 25.63 -15.41 -7.31
CA GLN A 150 25.95 -13.97 -7.32
C GLN A 150 27.34 -13.69 -7.91
N LYS A 151 28.32 -14.55 -7.65
CA LYS A 151 29.67 -14.45 -8.22
C LYS A 151 29.67 -14.79 -9.72
N ASN A 152 28.97 -15.85 -10.11
CA ASN A 152 28.92 -16.28 -11.51
C ASN A 152 28.16 -15.30 -12.42
N LEU A 153 27.19 -14.58 -11.85
CA LEU A 153 26.32 -13.64 -12.56
C LEU A 153 26.76 -12.17 -12.37
N GLU A 154 27.98 -11.93 -11.88
CA GLU A 154 28.44 -10.59 -11.49
C GLU A 154 28.35 -9.56 -12.64
N ASP A 155 28.65 -10.00 -13.86
CA ASP A 155 28.60 -9.19 -15.09
C ASP A 155 27.17 -8.95 -15.62
N PHE A 156 26.19 -9.71 -15.11
CA PHE A 156 24.77 -9.62 -15.50
C PHE A 156 23.95 -8.77 -14.53
N ARG A 157 24.63 -7.95 -13.72
CA ARG A 157 23.98 -7.02 -12.79
C ARG A 157 23.54 -5.74 -13.46
N VAL A 158 22.49 -5.13 -12.93
CA VAL A 158 22.09 -3.78 -13.31
C VAL A 158 23.09 -2.78 -12.72
N ALA A 159 23.81 -2.03 -13.57
CA ALA A 159 24.88 -1.12 -13.14
C ALA A 159 24.43 -0.07 -12.11
N SER A 160 23.22 0.48 -12.27
CA SER A 160 22.65 1.46 -11.35
C SER A 160 22.06 0.85 -10.06
N ALA A 161 21.97 -0.47 -9.97
CA ALA A 161 21.38 -1.20 -8.86
C ALA A 161 21.96 -2.62 -8.78
N VAL A 162 23.20 -2.71 -8.26
CA VAL A 162 24.04 -3.93 -8.27
C VAL A 162 23.50 -5.12 -7.46
N TRP A 163 22.32 -4.99 -6.86
CA TRP A 163 21.59 -6.09 -6.22
C TRP A 163 20.56 -6.76 -7.13
N TRP A 164 20.38 -6.26 -8.37
CA TRP A 164 19.54 -6.89 -9.39
C TRP A 164 20.39 -7.67 -10.38
N TYR A 165 20.04 -8.94 -10.57
CA TYR A 165 20.71 -9.87 -11.48
C TYR A 165 19.75 -10.29 -12.57
N LYS A 166 20.22 -10.27 -13.82
CA LYS A 166 19.51 -10.86 -14.95
C LYS A 166 19.75 -12.37 -14.95
N VAL A 167 18.68 -13.16 -14.79
CA VAL A 167 18.77 -14.62 -14.59
C VAL A 167 17.91 -15.35 -15.62
N ALA A 168 18.54 -16.31 -16.31
CA ALA A 168 17.87 -17.15 -17.31
C ALA A 168 16.87 -18.12 -16.66
N GLY A 169 15.76 -18.37 -17.35
CA GLY A 169 14.72 -19.33 -16.95
C GLY A 169 13.78 -18.84 -15.83
N VAL A 170 13.98 -17.63 -15.32
CA VAL A 170 13.12 -17.02 -14.31
C VAL A 170 11.93 -16.33 -14.98
N ASN A 171 10.73 -16.61 -14.48
CA ASN A 171 9.47 -16.04 -14.96
C ASN A 171 8.40 -16.16 -13.86
N TRP A 172 7.15 -15.80 -14.17
CA TRP A 172 6.05 -15.78 -13.21
C TRP A 172 5.75 -17.15 -12.56
N ARG A 173 6.07 -18.27 -13.24
CA ARG A 173 5.90 -19.63 -12.69
C ARG A 173 7.05 -20.04 -11.77
N ARG A 174 8.19 -19.35 -11.85
CA ARG A 174 9.44 -19.62 -11.13
C ARG A 174 9.99 -18.32 -10.52
N PRO A 175 9.20 -17.64 -9.65
CA PRO A 175 9.47 -16.25 -9.29
C PRO A 175 10.68 -16.05 -8.36
N ASN A 176 11.16 -17.11 -7.72
CA ASN A 176 12.22 -17.04 -6.72
C ASN A 176 13.52 -17.74 -7.18
N GLY A 177 13.64 -18.07 -8.46
CA GLY A 177 14.79 -18.84 -8.99
C GLY A 177 14.38 -19.94 -9.97
N VAL A 178 15.35 -20.46 -10.72
CA VAL A 178 15.11 -21.45 -11.79
C VAL A 178 14.51 -22.76 -11.25
N ASP A 179 14.85 -23.13 -10.03
CA ASP A 179 14.32 -24.32 -9.34
C ASP A 179 13.08 -24.04 -8.50
N SER A 180 12.64 -22.78 -8.43
CA SER A 180 11.43 -22.39 -7.69
C SER A 180 10.16 -22.70 -8.49
N ASN A 181 9.03 -22.63 -7.80
CA ASN A 181 7.70 -22.71 -8.40
C ASN A 181 6.73 -21.78 -7.65
N ILE A 182 5.45 -21.81 -8.01
CA ILE A 182 4.38 -21.05 -7.35
C ILE A 182 3.59 -21.85 -6.32
N ASP A 183 4.11 -23.00 -5.86
CA ASP A 183 3.46 -23.79 -4.83
C ASP A 183 3.35 -22.93 -3.56
N HIS A 184 2.16 -22.93 -2.95
CA HIS A 184 1.80 -22.09 -1.81
C HIS A 184 1.81 -20.56 -2.07
N LEU A 185 2.10 -20.09 -3.29
CA LEU A 185 2.10 -18.68 -3.68
C LEU A 185 0.84 -18.27 -4.48
N GLY A 186 -0.18 -19.12 -4.55
CA GLY A 186 -1.40 -18.86 -5.33
C GLY A 186 -2.09 -17.53 -4.99
N ARG A 187 -2.06 -17.12 -3.71
CA ARG A 187 -2.64 -15.85 -3.23
C ARG A 187 -1.64 -14.69 -3.16
N HIS A 188 -0.39 -14.89 -3.56
CA HIS A 188 0.60 -13.82 -3.68
C HIS A 188 0.46 -13.12 -5.04
N PRO A 189 0.91 -11.86 -5.18
CA PRO A 189 0.86 -11.15 -6.46
C PRO A 189 1.69 -11.89 -7.50
N VAL A 190 1.20 -11.89 -8.74
CA VAL A 190 2.00 -12.32 -9.88
C VAL A 190 3.12 -11.32 -10.13
N VAL A 191 4.33 -11.83 -10.37
CA VAL A 191 5.54 -11.05 -10.66
C VAL A 191 6.22 -11.57 -11.92
N HIS A 192 7.30 -10.92 -12.37
CA HIS A 192 7.93 -11.18 -13.67
C HIS A 192 6.95 -11.04 -14.86
N VAL A 193 6.03 -10.08 -14.74
CA VAL A 193 5.08 -9.72 -15.78
C VAL A 193 5.43 -8.34 -16.32
N SER A 194 5.53 -8.24 -17.64
CA SER A 194 5.76 -6.95 -18.29
C SER A 194 4.50 -6.09 -18.31
N TRP A 195 4.65 -4.85 -18.78
CA TRP A 195 3.48 -4.00 -19.00
C TRP A 195 2.57 -4.59 -20.07
N ARG A 196 3.14 -5.18 -21.12
CA ARG A 196 2.36 -5.83 -22.20
C ARG A 196 1.62 -7.06 -21.67
N ASP A 197 2.25 -7.87 -20.82
CA ASP A 197 1.61 -9.00 -20.16
C ASP A 197 0.41 -8.55 -19.29
N ALA A 198 0.61 -7.48 -18.52
CA ALA A 198 -0.43 -6.89 -17.69
C ALA A 198 -1.62 -6.37 -18.50
N VAL A 199 -1.36 -5.74 -19.65
CA VAL A 199 -2.39 -5.28 -20.58
C VAL A 199 -3.21 -6.43 -21.15
N GLU A 200 -2.56 -7.50 -21.63
CA GLU A 200 -3.25 -8.66 -22.19
C GLU A 200 -4.10 -9.38 -21.15
N TYR A 201 -3.61 -9.50 -19.90
CA TYR A 201 -4.42 -10.00 -18.80
C TYR A 201 -5.65 -9.12 -18.55
N CYS A 202 -5.48 -7.81 -18.37
CA CYS A 202 -6.61 -6.94 -18.05
C CYS A 202 -7.63 -6.93 -19.19
N LYS A 203 -7.20 -6.95 -20.46
CA LYS A 203 -8.10 -7.09 -21.62
C LYS A 203 -8.91 -8.39 -21.56
N TRP A 204 -8.25 -9.53 -21.32
CA TRP A 204 -8.92 -10.83 -21.18
C TRP A 204 -9.95 -10.82 -20.05
N ALA A 205 -9.65 -10.15 -18.93
CA ALA A 205 -10.56 -10.00 -17.81
C ALA A 205 -11.71 -9.00 -18.05
N GLY A 206 -11.79 -8.37 -19.24
CA GLY A 206 -12.79 -7.34 -19.54
C GLY A 206 -12.55 -6.02 -18.78
N LYS A 207 -11.28 -5.71 -18.50
CA LYS A 207 -10.77 -4.58 -17.74
C LYS A 207 -9.68 -3.84 -18.54
N ARG A 208 -8.94 -2.96 -17.88
CA ARG A 208 -7.74 -2.25 -18.38
C ARG A 208 -6.77 -1.99 -17.23
N LEU A 209 -5.55 -1.53 -17.51
CA LEU A 209 -4.73 -0.92 -16.46
C LEU A 209 -5.35 0.41 -16.00
N PRO A 210 -5.19 0.80 -14.71
CA PRO A 210 -5.52 2.14 -14.27
C PRO A 210 -4.57 3.15 -14.92
N SER A 211 -5.05 4.37 -15.18
CA SER A 211 -4.15 5.49 -15.38
C SER A 211 -3.37 5.81 -14.10
N GLU A 212 -2.24 6.52 -14.21
CA GLU A 212 -1.46 6.95 -13.05
C GLU A 212 -2.32 7.79 -12.09
N ALA A 213 -3.18 8.65 -12.65
CA ALA A 213 -4.07 9.50 -11.87
C ALA A 213 -5.15 8.72 -11.11
N GLU A 214 -5.78 7.73 -11.77
CA GLU A 214 -6.75 6.83 -11.12
C GLU A 214 -6.08 6.02 -10.01
N TRP A 215 -4.89 5.49 -10.28
CA TRP A 215 -4.12 4.72 -9.30
C TRP A 215 -3.78 5.56 -8.07
N GLU A 216 -3.30 6.80 -8.27
CA GLU A 216 -2.92 7.68 -7.16
C GLU A 216 -4.14 8.15 -6.36
N ALA A 217 -5.25 8.48 -7.03
CA ALA A 217 -6.52 8.79 -6.36
C ALA A 217 -7.00 7.62 -5.50
N ALA A 218 -6.88 6.40 -6.03
CA ALA A 218 -7.21 5.18 -5.32
C ALA A 218 -6.31 4.94 -4.11
N CYS A 219 -4.99 5.09 -4.28
CA CYS A 219 -4.02 4.99 -3.20
C CYS A 219 -4.35 5.95 -2.05
N ARG A 220 -4.62 7.23 -2.38
CA ARG A 220 -4.91 8.28 -1.40
C ARG A 220 -6.17 8.02 -0.58
N GLY A 221 -7.09 7.18 -1.05
CA GLY A 221 -8.22 6.72 -0.25
C GLY A 221 -9.10 7.84 0.27
N GLY A 222 -9.37 8.85 -0.58
CA GLY A 222 -10.18 10.02 -0.25
C GLY A 222 -9.46 11.11 0.57
N LYS A 223 -8.15 10.98 0.82
CA LYS A 223 -7.38 11.97 1.58
C LYS A 223 -6.50 12.82 0.68
N GLU A 224 -6.49 14.11 0.95
CA GLU A 224 -5.62 15.06 0.25
C GLU A 224 -4.29 15.23 0.98
N HIS A 225 -3.21 15.41 0.21
CA HIS A 225 -1.86 15.75 0.69
C HIS A 225 -1.31 14.82 1.78
N LYS A 226 -1.65 13.52 1.74
CA LYS A 226 -1.08 12.49 2.61
C LYS A 226 0.03 11.70 1.90
N LEU A 227 1.01 11.25 2.68
CA LEU A 227 2.13 10.45 2.19
C LEU A 227 1.69 9.01 1.83
N PHE A 228 0.94 8.38 2.73
CA PHE A 228 0.47 7.00 2.64
C PHE A 228 -1.06 6.94 2.57
N PRO A 229 -1.66 5.82 2.12
CA PRO A 229 -3.11 5.65 2.08
C PRO A 229 -3.84 5.92 3.41
N TRP A 230 -3.17 5.63 4.52
CA TRP A 230 -3.70 5.80 5.88
C TRP A 230 -3.31 7.14 6.53
N GLY A 231 -2.30 7.86 6.03
CA GLY A 231 -1.86 9.12 6.63
C GLY A 231 -0.36 9.42 6.44
N ASN A 232 0.24 10.09 7.41
CA ASN A 232 1.64 10.57 7.33
C ASN A 232 2.62 9.81 8.23
N LYS A 233 2.13 9.05 9.22
CA LYS A 233 2.97 8.18 10.05
C LYS A 233 3.07 6.82 9.37
N LEU A 234 4.29 6.33 9.16
CA LEU A 234 4.53 5.02 8.52
C LEU A 234 3.86 3.89 9.32
N MET A 235 4.09 3.88 10.64
CA MET A 235 3.54 2.88 11.57
C MET A 235 2.58 3.55 12.57
N PRO A 236 1.33 3.84 12.19
CA PRO A 236 0.33 4.28 13.16
C PRO A 236 0.15 3.18 14.22
N ARG A 237 0.06 3.58 15.49
CA ARG A 237 0.01 2.66 16.66
C ARG A 237 1.18 1.66 16.76
N ASN A 238 2.30 1.94 16.08
CA ASN A 238 3.47 1.05 16.02
C ASN A 238 3.16 -0.30 15.35
N GLU A 239 2.20 -0.33 14.44
CA GLU A 239 1.85 -1.50 13.63
C GLU A 239 2.33 -1.32 12.19
N HIS A 240 2.67 -2.42 11.51
CA HIS A 240 2.96 -2.43 10.07
C HIS A 240 1.65 -2.41 9.26
N TRP A 241 1.62 -1.58 8.22
CA TRP A 241 0.45 -1.35 7.35
C TRP A 241 0.74 -1.67 5.87
N LEU A 242 1.93 -2.17 5.60
CA LEU A 242 2.44 -2.51 4.28
C LEU A 242 3.62 -3.46 4.42
N ASN A 243 3.86 -4.24 3.37
CA ASN A 243 5.05 -5.06 3.20
C ASN A 243 6.16 -4.25 2.52
N ILE A 244 7.25 -3.96 3.23
CA ILE A 244 8.45 -3.24 2.77
C ILE A 244 9.70 -3.80 3.46
N TRP A 245 10.89 -3.26 3.19
CA TRP A 245 12.11 -3.73 3.84
C TRP A 245 12.26 -3.14 5.25
N GLN A 246 12.71 -3.94 6.21
CA GLN A 246 13.20 -3.47 7.52
C GLN A 246 14.62 -3.97 7.76
N GLY A 247 15.48 -3.14 8.36
CA GLY A 247 16.90 -3.44 8.54
C GLY A 247 17.79 -2.80 7.47
N ASP A 248 18.97 -3.38 7.26
CA ASP A 248 20.00 -2.80 6.41
C ASP A 248 19.81 -3.25 4.96
N PHE A 249 19.39 -2.35 4.09
CA PHE A 249 19.30 -2.65 2.66
C PHE A 249 20.69 -2.57 1.99
N PRO A 250 21.08 -3.48 1.08
CA PRO A 250 20.34 -4.63 0.55
C PRO A 250 20.62 -5.95 1.29
N ASP A 251 21.24 -5.90 2.47
CA ASP A 251 21.78 -7.04 3.20
C ASP A 251 21.20 -7.12 4.62
N GLY A 252 20.23 -8.00 4.83
CA GLY A 252 19.59 -8.20 6.14
C GLY A 252 18.19 -7.58 6.22
N ASN A 253 17.22 -8.23 5.58
CA ASN A 253 15.81 -7.96 5.83
C ASN A 253 15.41 -8.62 7.15
N LEU A 254 14.91 -7.82 8.09
CA LEU A 254 14.45 -8.30 9.39
C LEU A 254 13.03 -8.88 9.35
N ALA A 255 12.27 -8.64 8.27
CA ALA A 255 10.90 -9.11 8.08
C ALA A 255 9.99 -8.81 9.29
N GLU A 256 10.13 -7.62 9.89
CA GLU A 256 9.36 -7.17 11.06
C GLU A 256 7.86 -7.00 10.72
N ASP A 257 7.55 -6.74 9.45
CA ASP A 257 6.17 -6.73 8.94
C ASP A 257 5.56 -8.13 8.72
N GLY A 258 6.34 -9.20 8.93
CA GLY A 258 5.95 -10.59 8.78
C GLY A 258 6.27 -11.22 7.43
N PHE A 259 6.89 -10.48 6.49
CA PHE A 259 7.17 -10.97 5.14
C PHE A 259 8.60 -10.65 4.68
N GLU A 260 9.36 -11.69 4.32
CA GLU A 260 10.70 -11.52 3.73
C GLU A 260 10.62 -11.11 2.24
N TYR A 261 9.62 -11.63 1.53
CA TYR A 261 9.37 -11.42 0.11
C TYR A 261 7.97 -10.83 -0.11
N THR A 262 7.23 -11.27 -1.12
CA THR A 262 5.83 -10.87 -1.30
C THR A 262 4.95 -11.42 -0.17
N SER A 263 3.84 -10.73 0.06
CA SER A 263 2.75 -11.10 0.96
C SER A 263 1.49 -11.44 0.15
N PRO A 264 0.52 -12.17 0.72
CA PRO A 264 -0.77 -12.38 0.07
C PRO A 264 -1.44 -11.07 -0.34
N VAL A 265 -2.13 -11.07 -1.48
CA VAL A 265 -2.71 -9.85 -2.07
C VAL A 265 -3.80 -9.20 -1.21
N ASP A 266 -4.40 -9.96 -0.28
CA ASP A 266 -5.39 -9.51 0.70
C ASP A 266 -4.79 -9.16 2.07
N ALA A 267 -3.46 -9.21 2.22
CA ALA A 267 -2.79 -8.62 3.38
C ALA A 267 -2.97 -7.10 3.40
N PHE A 268 -2.82 -6.49 4.57
CA PHE A 268 -2.81 -5.04 4.77
C PHE A 268 -3.91 -4.26 4.04
N ARG A 269 -5.09 -4.14 4.67
CA ARG A 269 -6.14 -3.22 4.20
C ARG A 269 -5.72 -1.77 4.48
N GLN A 270 -5.56 -0.95 3.44
CA GLN A 270 -4.86 0.33 3.57
C GLN A 270 -5.77 1.57 3.58
N ASN A 271 -7.00 1.49 3.07
CA ASN A 271 -7.88 2.66 3.02
C ASN A 271 -9.39 2.35 3.06
N MET A 272 -10.22 3.40 2.95
CA MET A 272 -11.69 3.32 3.03
C MET A 272 -12.38 2.69 1.81
N TYR A 273 -11.64 2.52 0.71
CA TYR A 273 -12.11 1.87 -0.50
C TYR A 273 -11.82 0.37 -0.50
N ASP A 274 -11.45 -0.20 0.65
CA ASP A 274 -11.18 -1.64 0.76
C ASP A 274 -10.04 -2.10 -0.17
N LEU A 275 -9.09 -1.20 -0.42
CA LEU A 275 -7.91 -1.49 -1.23
C LEU A 275 -6.78 -1.98 -0.33
N HIS A 276 -6.11 -3.02 -0.81
CA HIS A 276 -5.01 -3.70 -0.14
C HIS A 276 -3.72 -3.48 -0.91
N ASN A 277 -2.60 -3.40 -0.20
CA ASN A 277 -1.26 -3.31 -0.78
C ASN A 277 -1.11 -2.26 -1.91
N MET A 278 -1.82 -1.12 -1.85
CA MET A 278 -1.61 -0.02 -2.81
C MET A 278 -0.19 0.54 -2.70
N VAL A 279 0.41 0.51 -1.51
CA VAL A 279 1.85 0.79 -1.34
C VAL A 279 2.52 -0.39 -0.65
N GLY A 280 3.75 -0.68 -1.06
CA GLY A 280 4.48 -1.89 -0.64
C GLY A 280 4.14 -3.11 -1.49
N ASN A 281 4.49 -4.30 -1.01
CA ASN A 281 4.29 -5.59 -1.69
C ASN A 281 4.94 -5.64 -3.08
N VAL A 282 4.24 -5.40 -4.19
CA VAL A 282 4.88 -5.27 -5.51
C VAL A 282 4.65 -3.90 -6.12
N TRP A 283 5.58 -3.48 -6.98
CA TRP A 283 5.33 -2.35 -7.87
C TRP A 283 4.14 -2.67 -8.76
N GLU A 284 3.38 -1.65 -9.13
CA GLU A 284 2.21 -1.83 -9.99
C GLU A 284 2.31 -1.02 -11.28
N TRP A 285 2.17 -1.70 -12.41
CA TRP A 285 2.05 -1.05 -13.71
C TRP A 285 0.80 -0.17 -13.82
N THR A 286 0.93 0.95 -14.52
CA THR A 286 -0.18 1.83 -14.91
C THR A 286 -0.18 2.02 -16.43
N ALA A 287 -1.26 2.55 -16.99
CA ALA A 287 -1.40 2.71 -18.44
C ALA A 287 -0.45 3.76 -19.05
N ASP A 288 -0.05 4.74 -18.25
CA ASP A 288 0.62 5.96 -18.71
C ASP A 288 2.06 5.72 -19.16
N LEU A 289 2.46 6.46 -20.18
CA LEU A 289 3.87 6.65 -20.52
C LEU A 289 4.55 7.46 -19.42
N TRP A 290 5.80 7.13 -19.12
CA TRP A 290 6.64 7.93 -18.23
C TRP A 290 6.86 9.34 -18.79
N ASP A 291 7.21 9.41 -20.07
CA ASP A 291 7.26 10.64 -20.86
C ASP A 291 6.19 10.56 -21.95
N VAL A 292 5.24 11.51 -21.92
CA VAL A 292 4.10 11.55 -22.85
C VAL A 292 4.51 11.76 -24.30
N ASN A 293 5.75 12.21 -24.55
CA ASN A 293 6.29 12.41 -25.89
C ASN A 293 7.24 11.28 -26.33
N ASP A 294 7.36 10.20 -25.55
CA ASP A 294 8.17 9.05 -25.91
C ASP A 294 7.51 8.29 -27.07
N VAL A 295 8.18 8.33 -28.23
CA VAL A 295 7.76 7.67 -29.48
C VAL A 295 8.64 6.47 -29.83
N SER A 296 9.47 6.01 -28.88
CA SER A 296 10.31 4.83 -29.09
C SER A 296 9.46 3.55 -29.19
N ASP A 297 10.01 2.50 -29.80
CA ASP A 297 9.33 1.19 -29.95
C ASP A 297 9.12 0.46 -28.61
N ASN A 298 9.90 0.83 -27.59
CA ASN A 298 9.86 0.23 -26.26
C ASN A 298 9.91 1.33 -25.19
N PRO A 299 8.86 2.16 -25.10
CA PRO A 299 8.88 3.32 -24.26
C PRO A 299 8.81 2.95 -22.78
N ASN A 300 9.18 3.91 -21.93
CA ASN A 300 9.04 3.73 -20.49
C ASN A 300 7.57 3.93 -20.06
N ARG A 301 7.07 3.01 -19.24
CA ARG A 301 5.73 3.07 -18.64
C ARG A 301 5.83 3.39 -17.15
N VAL A 302 4.82 4.08 -16.64
CA VAL A 302 4.79 4.44 -15.22
C VAL A 302 4.43 3.21 -14.37
N LYS A 303 5.18 3.03 -13.29
CA LYS A 303 4.84 2.12 -12.18
C LYS A 303 4.76 2.89 -10.86
N LYS A 304 3.89 2.42 -9.96
CA LYS A 304 3.56 3.09 -8.69
C LYS A 304 3.64 2.12 -7.50
N GLY A 305 3.59 2.67 -6.28
CA GLY A 305 3.40 1.89 -5.03
C GLY A 305 4.66 1.48 -4.27
N GLY A 306 5.80 1.31 -4.92
CA GLY A 306 6.95 0.69 -4.28
C GLY A 306 6.79 -0.83 -4.19
N SER A 307 7.62 -1.51 -3.41
CA SER A 307 7.57 -2.97 -3.25
C SER A 307 8.12 -3.41 -1.90
N TYR A 308 8.07 -4.70 -1.59
CA TYR A 308 8.67 -5.33 -0.41
C TYR A 308 10.17 -5.03 -0.27
N LEU A 309 10.86 -4.69 -1.37
CA LEU A 309 12.28 -4.31 -1.33
C LEU A 309 12.52 -2.84 -0.93
N CYS A 310 11.51 -1.98 -0.96
CA CYS A 310 11.75 -0.55 -0.78
C CYS A 310 12.05 -0.19 0.67
N HIS A 311 13.10 0.60 0.88
CA HIS A 311 13.50 1.12 2.18
C HIS A 311 13.78 2.61 2.10
N LYS A 312 13.57 3.36 3.20
CA LYS A 312 13.74 4.82 3.22
C LYS A 312 15.15 5.26 2.78
N SER A 313 16.18 4.45 3.05
CA SER A 313 17.57 4.77 2.73
C SER A 313 17.89 4.87 1.23
N TYR A 314 17.09 4.24 0.36
CA TYR A 314 17.39 4.18 -1.08
C TYR A 314 16.15 4.28 -1.98
N CYS A 315 15.05 3.63 -1.61
CA CYS A 315 13.76 3.64 -2.32
C CYS A 315 12.66 4.12 -1.39
N TYR A 316 12.57 5.44 -1.15
CA TYR A 316 11.43 6.00 -0.42
C TYR A 316 10.21 6.20 -1.35
N ARG A 317 9.84 5.15 -2.11
CA ARG A 317 8.76 5.19 -3.11
C ARG A 317 7.48 4.46 -2.71
N TYR A 318 7.36 4.01 -1.45
CA TYR A 318 6.12 3.52 -0.87
C TYR A 318 5.18 4.67 -0.43
N ARG A 319 5.07 5.72 -1.24
CA ARG A 319 4.19 6.89 -1.04
C ARG A 319 3.26 7.00 -2.24
N CYS A 320 2.02 7.45 -2.05
CA CYS A 320 1.06 7.54 -3.17
C CYS A 320 1.54 8.44 -4.32
N ALA A 321 2.19 9.56 -3.99
CA ALA A 321 2.74 10.51 -4.96
C ALA A 321 4.01 10.01 -5.66
N ALA A 322 4.71 9.03 -5.07
CA ALA A 322 5.93 8.50 -5.66
C ALA A 322 5.60 7.79 -6.98
N ARG A 323 6.56 7.83 -7.89
CA ARG A 323 6.44 7.23 -9.21
C ARG A 323 7.81 6.77 -9.68
N SER A 324 7.81 5.78 -10.55
CA SER A 324 9.00 5.29 -11.22
C SER A 324 8.58 4.70 -12.57
N GLN A 325 9.50 4.08 -13.28
CA GLN A 325 9.30 3.61 -14.63
C GLN A 325 10.22 2.46 -14.97
N ASN A 326 9.83 1.72 -15.99
CA ASN A 326 10.62 0.73 -16.70
C ASN A 326 10.13 0.70 -18.14
N THR A 327 10.93 0.14 -19.06
CA THR A 327 10.46 -0.16 -20.42
C THR A 327 9.27 -1.12 -20.37
N GLU A 328 8.36 -1.02 -21.32
CA GLU A 328 7.12 -1.81 -21.30
C GLU A 328 7.34 -3.33 -21.41
N ASP A 329 8.51 -3.77 -21.88
CA ASP A 329 8.94 -5.17 -21.93
C ASP A 329 9.70 -5.67 -20.70
N SER A 330 10.05 -4.78 -19.76
CA SER A 330 10.77 -5.13 -18.54
C SER A 330 9.91 -5.99 -17.62
N SER A 331 10.54 -6.94 -16.93
CA SER A 331 9.90 -7.75 -15.88
C SER A 331 10.86 -7.95 -14.70
N ALA A 332 10.35 -8.05 -13.47
CA ALA A 332 11.17 -8.27 -12.28
C ALA A 332 10.38 -8.97 -11.16
N GLY A 333 11.09 -9.59 -10.20
CA GLY A 333 10.49 -10.33 -9.09
C GLY A 333 9.74 -9.47 -8.05
N ASN A 334 9.75 -8.14 -8.20
CA ASN A 334 9.04 -7.20 -7.33
C ASN A 334 8.05 -6.30 -8.10
N LEU A 335 7.64 -6.70 -9.31
CA LEU A 335 6.80 -5.91 -10.21
C LEU A 335 5.63 -6.74 -10.72
N GLY A 336 4.43 -6.28 -10.41
CA GLY A 336 3.14 -6.83 -10.85
C GLY A 336 2.19 -5.71 -11.28
N PHE A 337 0.89 -5.91 -11.07
CA PHE A 337 -0.15 -4.94 -11.46
C PHE A 337 -1.51 -5.26 -10.82
N ARG A 338 -2.44 -4.31 -10.96
CA ARG A 338 -3.88 -4.49 -10.73
C ARG A 338 -4.67 -3.89 -11.88
N CYS A 339 -5.91 -4.31 -12.10
CA CYS A 339 -6.74 -3.77 -13.17
C CYS A 339 -7.74 -2.71 -12.67
N ALA A 340 -8.32 -1.98 -13.62
CA ALA A 340 -9.40 -1.01 -13.45
C ALA A 340 -10.44 -1.18 -14.57
N LYS A 341 -11.62 -0.59 -14.38
CA LYS A 341 -12.72 -0.62 -15.34
C LYS A 341 -13.52 0.67 -15.24
N ASN A 342 -14.02 1.17 -16.37
CA ASN A 342 -14.92 2.33 -16.35
C ASN A 342 -16.24 1.96 -15.63
N ALA A 343 -16.83 2.92 -14.93
CA ALA A 343 -18.08 2.72 -14.21
C ALA A 343 -19.32 2.64 -15.11
#